data_AF-A0A2R7LYL9-F1
#
_entry.id   AF-A0A2R7LYL9-F1
#
_cell.length_a   1.000
_cell.length_b   1.000
_cell.length_c   1.000
_cell.angle_alpha   90.00
_cell.angle_beta   90.00
_cell.angle_gamma   90.00
#
_symmetry.space_group_name_H-M   'P 1'
#
loop_
_entity.id
_entity.type
_entity.pdbx_description
1 polymer ?
#
loop_
_entity_poly.entity_id
_entity_poly.type
_entity_poly.pdbx_seq_one_letter_code
_entity_poly.pdbx_strand_id
1 'polypeptide(L)'
;MKTYAVLFIAIMAAFSFKCFGQSINRTSQNIAALGNTTSQSNNSPKDDRVIVAYEVEETINMTFGKRITKYEVSKLSMVSTYDLGPHNTRVVTPVYGKAKVKTVEAGLHSKAIVDTARTNIKPIKVGVIAPAEAQKYLTIDVISTYEKVLDKGYISLDMLIKVADRAYFDGDFAVAVKYYSQLFSLTNNLESMYYYRYAQSLKGINQMEKADEMMKLFEVKNAAFEVVKEK
;
A
#
# COMPACT_ATOMS: atom_id res chain seq x y z
N MET A 1 -54.78 17.96 8.77
CA MET A 1 -54.62 16.50 8.90
C MET A 1 -54.82 15.89 7.52
N LYS A 2 -53.76 15.33 6.91
CA LYS A 2 -53.81 14.63 5.63
C LYS A 2 -53.14 13.28 5.86
N THR A 3 -53.92 12.21 5.70
CA THR A 3 -53.53 10.82 5.94
C THR A 3 -52.85 10.24 4.70
N TYR A 4 -51.65 9.70 4.87
CA TYR A 4 -50.91 8.97 3.85
C TYR A 4 -51.18 7.47 3.99
N ALA A 5 -51.68 6.83 2.92
CA ALA A 5 -51.84 5.39 2.85
C ALA A 5 -50.51 4.75 2.42
N VAL A 6 -49.98 3.86 3.27
CA VAL A 6 -48.75 3.10 3.01
C VAL A 6 -49.14 1.74 2.45
N LEU A 7 -48.77 1.45 1.20
CA LEU A 7 -48.86 0.11 0.60
C LEU A 7 -47.51 -0.60 0.76
N PHE A 8 -47.44 -1.56 1.68
CA PHE A 8 -46.32 -2.50 1.82
C PHE A 8 -46.51 -3.67 0.84
N ILE A 9 -45.63 -3.79 -0.15
CA ILE A 9 -45.54 -4.98 -1.03
C ILE A 9 -44.34 -5.80 -0.55
N ALA A 10 -44.62 -6.95 0.07
CA ALA A 10 -43.61 -7.93 0.47
C ALA A 10 -43.22 -8.79 -0.74
N ILE A 11 -41.95 -8.72 -1.16
CA ILE A 11 -41.38 -9.62 -2.18
C ILE A 11 -40.56 -10.69 -1.46
N MET A 12 -41.16 -11.87 -1.27
CA MET A 12 -40.44 -13.08 -0.85
C MET A 12 -39.83 -13.75 -2.08
N ALA A 13 -38.53 -13.57 -2.31
CA ALA A 13 -37.78 -14.31 -3.30
C ALA A 13 -37.05 -15.49 -2.64
N ALA A 14 -37.63 -16.69 -2.76
CA ALA A 14 -36.98 -17.94 -2.40
C ALA A 14 -36.01 -18.38 -3.52
N PHE A 15 -34.73 -18.02 -3.41
CA PHE A 15 -33.69 -18.55 -4.28
C PHE A 15 -33.12 -19.85 -3.66
N SER A 16 -33.55 -20.99 -4.19
CA SER A 16 -32.94 -22.30 -3.89
C SER A 16 -31.88 -22.60 -4.96
N PHE A 17 -30.61 -22.33 -4.64
CA PHE A 17 -29.51 -22.87 -5.43
C PHE A 17 -29.31 -24.33 -5.07
N LYS A 18 -29.78 -25.21 -5.97
CA LYS A 18 -29.47 -26.65 -5.96
C LYS A 18 -28.02 -26.88 -6.39
N CYS A 19 -27.31 -27.67 -5.60
CA CYS A 19 -26.00 -28.24 -5.90
C CYS A 19 -26.01 -29.15 -7.15
N PHE A 20 -24.89 -29.12 -7.86
CA PHE A 20 -24.32 -30.13 -8.80
C PHE A 20 -22.81 -30.10 -8.49
N GLY A 21 -22.06 -31.14 -8.08
CA GLY A 21 -22.00 -32.56 -8.45
C GLY A 21 -21.21 -32.71 -9.76
N GLN A 22 -20.09 -33.42 -9.96
CA GLN A 22 -19.18 -34.35 -9.26
C GLN A 22 -17.80 -34.24 -9.99
N SER A 23 -16.65 -34.66 -9.45
CA SER A 23 -16.10 -36.00 -9.71
C SER A 23 -14.92 -36.30 -8.80
N ILE A 24 -15.05 -37.44 -8.11
CA ILE A 24 -14.04 -38.17 -7.38
C ILE A 24 -13.34 -39.11 -8.37
N ASN A 25 -12.02 -39.27 -8.24
CA ASN A 25 -11.37 -40.57 -8.42
C ASN A 25 -10.39 -40.81 -7.26
N ARG A 26 -10.71 -41.84 -6.45
CA ARG A 26 -9.77 -42.63 -5.63
C ARG A 26 -9.09 -43.63 -6.60
N THR A 27 -7.92 -44.22 -6.40
CA THR A 27 -7.40 -44.87 -5.19
C THR A 27 -5.91 -45.20 -5.36
N SER A 28 -5.25 -45.26 -4.22
CA SER A 28 -3.90 -45.65 -3.82
C SER A 28 -3.31 -46.94 -4.42
N GLN A 29 -1.98 -46.97 -4.55
CA GLN A 29 -1.16 -48.14 -4.17
C GLN A 29 0.14 -47.66 -3.48
N ASN A 30 0.36 -48.17 -2.27
CA ASN A 30 1.63 -48.14 -1.54
C ASN A 30 2.59 -49.19 -2.13
N ILE A 31 3.92 -48.98 -1.99
CA ILE A 31 4.85 -49.87 -1.26
C ILE A 31 6.32 -49.45 -1.51
N ALA A 32 7.05 -49.33 -0.39
CA ALA A 32 8.48 -49.54 -0.13
C ALA A 32 9.58 -48.69 -0.81
N ALA A 33 10.22 -47.92 0.08
CA ALA A 33 11.62 -48.05 0.50
C ALA A 33 12.79 -47.58 -0.39
N LEU A 34 13.69 -46.95 0.36
CA LEU A 34 15.13 -46.87 0.20
C LEU A 34 15.63 -45.73 -0.68
N GLY A 35 16.41 -44.86 -0.03
CA GLY A 35 16.86 -43.61 -0.58
C GLY A 35 17.96 -43.76 -1.60
N ASN A 36 18.13 -42.69 -2.35
CA ASN A 36 19.39 -42.30 -2.97
C ASN A 36 19.16 -40.99 -3.74
N THR A 37 19.91 -39.98 -3.31
CA THR A 37 20.29 -38.82 -4.11
C THR A 37 20.62 -39.28 -5.53
N THR A 38 19.80 -38.87 -6.50
CA THR A 38 20.13 -39.04 -7.92
C THR A 38 20.47 -37.66 -8.47
N SER A 39 21.76 -37.32 -8.39
CA SER A 39 22.37 -36.30 -9.23
C SER A 39 22.59 -36.94 -10.60
N GLN A 40 21.76 -36.60 -11.58
CA GLN A 40 22.06 -36.93 -12.97
C GLN A 40 22.99 -35.86 -13.55
N SER A 41 24.28 -36.19 -13.56
CA SER A 41 25.26 -35.62 -14.47
C SER A 41 25.09 -36.29 -15.82
N ASN A 42 24.81 -35.50 -16.88
CA ASN A 42 24.99 -35.91 -18.27
C ASN A 42 25.41 -34.68 -19.11
N ASN A 43 26.41 -34.92 -19.97
CA ASN A 43 27.29 -33.94 -20.62
C ASN A 43 26.71 -33.23 -21.87
N SER A 44 27.03 -31.93 -21.99
CA SER A 44 27.30 -31.11 -23.22
C SER A 44 26.10 -30.68 -24.12
N PRO A 45 26.05 -29.45 -24.70
CA PRO A 45 27.15 -28.71 -25.35
C PRO A 45 27.31 -27.20 -25.05
N LYS A 46 28.57 -26.76 -25.11
CA LYS A 46 29.10 -25.41 -25.46
C LYS A 46 28.21 -24.20 -25.14
N ASP A 47 28.30 -23.72 -23.91
CA ASP A 47 28.15 -22.30 -23.61
C ASP A 47 28.99 -22.02 -22.36
N ASP A 48 29.92 -21.06 -22.43
CA ASP A 48 30.90 -20.75 -21.37
C ASP A 48 30.25 -20.01 -20.19
N ARG A 49 29.02 -20.42 -19.85
CA ARG A 49 28.15 -19.80 -18.87
C ARG A 49 28.29 -20.52 -17.55
N VAL A 50 28.71 -19.78 -16.53
CA VAL A 50 28.83 -20.25 -15.16
C VAL A 50 27.49 -20.02 -14.45
N ILE A 51 27.15 -20.86 -13.49
CA ILE A 51 25.99 -20.63 -12.62
C ILE A 51 26.27 -19.37 -11.80
N VAL A 52 25.45 -18.33 -12.02
CA VAL A 52 25.60 -17.02 -11.34
C VAL A 52 24.78 -16.99 -10.06
N ALA A 53 23.60 -17.60 -10.08
CA ALA A 53 22.68 -17.66 -8.95
C ALA A 53 21.72 -18.84 -9.09
N TYR A 54 20.95 -19.08 -8.04
CA TYR A 54 19.86 -20.04 -7.98
C TYR A 54 18.58 -19.30 -7.60
N GLU A 55 17.55 -19.41 -8.42
CA GLU A 55 16.21 -18.96 -8.07
C GLU A 55 15.50 -20.08 -7.31
N VAL A 56 15.00 -19.76 -6.13
CA VAL A 56 14.28 -20.71 -5.29
C VAL A 56 12.83 -20.27 -5.21
N GLU A 57 11.93 -21.20 -5.51
CA GLU A 57 10.49 -21.04 -5.33
C GLU A 57 9.99 -22.03 -4.27
N GLU A 58 9.48 -21.51 -3.17
CA GLU A 58 8.85 -22.29 -2.10
C GLU A 58 7.34 -22.16 -2.21
N THR A 59 6.65 -23.28 -2.41
CA THR A 59 5.20 -23.35 -2.50
C THR A 59 4.63 -24.06 -1.30
N ILE A 60 3.82 -23.33 -0.52
CA ILE A 60 3.10 -23.84 0.65
C ILE A 60 1.63 -23.94 0.29
N ASN A 61 1.12 -25.17 0.26
CA ASN A 61 -0.28 -25.48 0.04
C ASN A 61 -1.07 -25.25 1.33
N MET A 62 -2.13 -24.46 1.24
CA MET A 62 -3.01 -24.12 2.36
C MET A 62 -4.38 -24.77 2.15
N THR A 63 -5.23 -24.75 3.18
CA THR A 63 -6.63 -25.22 3.09
C THR A 63 -7.43 -24.47 2.03
N PHE A 64 -7.07 -23.21 1.77
CA PHE A 64 -7.62 -22.39 0.70
C PHE A 64 -6.48 -21.71 -0.07
N GLY A 65 -6.17 -22.26 -1.24
CA GLY A 65 -5.14 -21.72 -2.13
C GLY A 65 -3.71 -22.10 -1.77
N LYS A 66 -2.74 -21.34 -2.30
CA LYS A 66 -1.30 -21.57 -2.12
C LYS A 66 -0.56 -20.27 -1.88
N ARG A 67 0.50 -20.30 -1.07
CA ARG A 67 1.48 -19.22 -0.93
C ARG A 67 2.75 -19.60 -1.68
N ILE A 68 3.30 -18.68 -2.47
CA ILE A 68 4.53 -18.86 -3.24
C ILE A 68 5.51 -17.77 -2.81
N THR A 69 6.69 -18.18 -2.33
CA THR A 69 7.79 -17.29 -1.96
C THR A 69 8.96 -17.50 -2.93
N LYS A 70 9.47 -16.43 -3.56
CA LYS A 70 10.59 -16.49 -4.50
C LYS A 70 11.78 -15.70 -3.99
N TYR A 71 12.98 -16.27 -4.04
CA TYR A 71 14.21 -15.59 -3.66
C TYR A 71 15.42 -16.07 -4.47
N GLU A 72 16.41 -15.20 -4.62
CA GLU A 72 17.65 -15.47 -5.36
C GLU A 72 18.80 -15.79 -4.38
N VAL A 73 19.60 -16.80 -4.69
CA VAL A 73 20.71 -17.25 -3.85
C VAL A 73 21.99 -17.42 -4.67
N SER A 74 23.09 -16.83 -4.21
CA SER A 74 24.39 -16.91 -4.90
C SER A 74 25.05 -18.29 -4.86
N LYS A 75 24.77 -19.09 -3.83
CA LYS A 75 25.33 -20.44 -3.64
C LYS A 75 24.24 -21.41 -3.22
N LEU A 76 24.26 -22.63 -3.76
CA LEU A 76 23.25 -23.65 -3.43
C LEU A 76 23.19 -23.98 -1.92
N SER A 77 24.33 -23.89 -1.21
CA SER A 77 24.40 -24.14 0.24
C SER A 77 23.62 -23.14 1.10
N MET A 78 23.20 -22.02 0.52
CA MET A 78 22.46 -20.96 1.21
C MET A 78 20.94 -21.08 0.99
N VAL A 79 20.50 -22.07 0.19
CA VAL A 79 19.08 -22.45 0.10
C VAL A 79 18.66 -23.08 1.43
N SER A 80 17.51 -22.66 1.96
CA SER A 80 16.98 -23.23 3.21
C SER A 80 16.79 -24.73 3.08
N THR A 81 17.22 -25.49 4.09
CA THR A 81 17.06 -26.95 4.17
C THR A 81 15.95 -27.37 5.13
N TYR A 82 15.22 -26.40 5.68
CA TYR A 82 14.08 -26.66 6.56
C TYR A 82 13.00 -27.46 5.83
N ASP A 83 12.41 -28.43 6.54
CA ASP A 83 11.28 -29.22 6.08
C ASP A 83 10.05 -28.33 5.94
N LEU A 84 9.53 -28.21 4.71
CA LEU A 84 8.35 -27.41 4.44
C LEU A 84 7.06 -28.10 4.89
N GLY A 85 7.12 -29.37 5.30
CA GLY A 85 5.96 -30.14 5.72
C GLY A 85 5.24 -30.84 4.56
N PRO A 86 4.25 -31.68 4.87
CA PRO A 86 3.59 -32.54 3.89
C PRO A 86 2.88 -31.72 2.80
N HIS A 87 2.97 -32.19 1.56
CA HIS A 87 2.41 -31.56 0.36
C HIS A 87 3.00 -30.20 -0.03
N ASN A 88 4.04 -29.71 0.64
CA ASN A 88 4.74 -28.47 0.25
C ASN A 88 5.98 -28.79 -0.58
N THR A 89 6.40 -27.85 -1.44
CA THR A 89 7.48 -28.09 -2.40
C THR A 89 8.46 -26.91 -2.48
N ARG A 90 9.74 -27.24 -2.72
CA ARG A 90 10.81 -26.28 -3.01
C ARG A 90 11.42 -26.65 -4.36
N VAL A 91 11.40 -25.70 -5.29
CA VAL A 91 12.03 -25.85 -6.61
C VAL A 91 13.21 -24.89 -6.70
N VAL A 92 14.37 -25.40 -7.09
CA VAL A 92 15.61 -24.62 -7.23
C VAL A 92 16.05 -24.65 -8.68
N THR A 93 16.05 -23.49 -9.34
CA THR A 93 16.41 -23.36 -10.75
C THR A 93 17.74 -22.63 -10.88
N PRO A 94 18.79 -23.24 -11.47
CA PRO A 94 20.07 -22.57 -11.68
C PRO A 94 19.95 -21.49 -12.78
N VAL A 95 20.47 -20.30 -12.50
CA VAL A 95 20.56 -19.18 -13.43
C VAL A 95 21.97 -19.12 -14.01
N TYR A 96 22.09 -19.31 -15.32
CA TYR A 96 23.36 -19.31 -16.04
C TYR A 96 23.67 -17.93 -16.62
N GLY A 97 24.89 -17.45 -16.40
CA GLY A 97 25.36 -16.17 -16.93
C GLY A 97 26.85 -16.17 -17.21
N LYS A 98 27.36 -15.05 -17.74
CA LYS A 98 28.79 -14.91 -18.01
C LYS A 98 29.57 -14.82 -16.70
N ALA A 99 30.67 -15.56 -16.59
CA ALA A 99 31.48 -15.61 -15.39
C ALA A 99 31.95 -14.19 -14.97
N LYS A 100 31.49 -13.71 -13.81
CA LYS A 100 32.09 -12.52 -13.19
C LYS A 100 33.33 -12.99 -12.42
N VAL A 101 34.52 -12.66 -12.95
CA VAL A 101 35.80 -12.85 -12.25
C VAL A 101 35.76 -12.02 -10.96
N LYS A 102 35.56 -12.68 -9.82
CA LYS A 102 35.73 -12.08 -8.50
C LYS A 102 37.19 -12.28 -8.11
N THR A 103 37.99 -11.22 -8.15
CA THR A 103 39.30 -11.17 -7.50
C THR A 103 39.08 -11.34 -6.00
N VAL A 104 39.38 -12.52 -5.48
CA VAL A 104 39.40 -12.78 -4.04
C VAL A 104 40.78 -12.38 -3.55
N GLU A 105 40.89 -11.22 -2.92
CA GLU A 105 42.08 -10.84 -2.16
C GLU A 105 42.12 -11.69 -0.89
N ALA A 106 42.87 -12.79 -0.95
CA ALA A 106 43.36 -13.51 0.21
C ALA A 106 44.87 -13.28 0.30
N GLY A 107 45.33 -12.85 1.48
CA GLY A 107 46.73 -13.02 1.88
C GLY A 107 47.48 -11.73 2.19
N LEU A 108 47.48 -11.35 3.47
CA LEU A 108 48.52 -10.55 4.10
C LEU A 108 49.92 -11.04 3.66
N HIS A 109 50.74 -10.14 3.13
CA HIS A 109 52.19 -10.17 3.32
C HIS A 109 52.67 -8.75 3.58
N SER A 110 52.99 -8.50 4.85
CA SER A 110 53.78 -7.34 5.26
C SER A 110 55.20 -7.50 4.72
N LYS A 111 55.63 -6.57 3.86
CA LYS A 111 57.04 -6.22 3.73
C LYS A 111 57.15 -4.70 3.76
N ALA A 112 57.88 -4.24 4.78
CA ALA A 112 58.08 -2.85 5.09
C ALA A 112 59.13 -2.21 4.16
N ILE A 113 58.83 -0.97 3.79
CA ILE A 113 59.71 0.20 3.54
C ILE A 113 60.67 0.15 2.35
N VAL A 114 60.42 1.02 1.36
CA VAL A 114 61.38 2.04 0.90
C VAL A 114 60.59 3.32 0.54
N ASP A 115 60.83 4.38 1.31
CA ASP A 115 60.42 5.74 1.00
C ASP A 115 61.16 6.23 -0.25
N THR A 116 60.44 6.62 -1.30
CA THR A 116 60.97 7.56 -2.29
C THR A 116 59.86 8.49 -2.78
N ALA A 117 60.04 9.77 -2.42
CA ALA A 117 59.52 10.99 -3.04
C ALA A 117 57.99 11.15 -3.18
N ARG A 118 57.39 11.85 -2.22
CA ARG A 118 56.09 12.53 -2.39
C ARG A 118 56.25 13.74 -3.30
N THR A 119 55.92 13.60 -4.58
CA THR A 119 55.50 14.77 -5.39
C THR A 119 54.09 15.16 -4.96
N ASN A 120 53.92 16.39 -4.49
CA ASN A 120 52.66 16.92 -3.97
C ASN A 120 51.69 17.19 -5.12
N ILE A 121 50.80 16.23 -5.40
CA ILE A 121 49.71 16.38 -6.36
C ILE A 121 48.51 16.96 -5.59
N LYS A 122 48.10 18.19 -5.90
CA LYS A 122 46.89 18.78 -5.30
C LYS A 122 45.68 17.94 -5.72
N PRO A 123 44.81 17.50 -4.79
CA PRO A 123 43.69 16.63 -5.13
C PRO A 123 42.69 17.37 -6.01
N ILE A 124 42.41 16.80 -7.19
CA ILE A 124 41.25 17.17 -7.99
C ILE A 124 40.00 16.79 -7.17
N LYS A 125 39.22 17.80 -6.78
CA LYS A 125 37.91 17.59 -6.15
C LYS A 125 36.95 17.12 -7.24
N VAL A 126 36.90 15.81 -7.47
CA VAL A 126 35.79 15.21 -8.21
C VAL A 126 34.57 15.27 -7.29
N GLY A 127 33.60 16.14 -7.62
CA GLY A 127 32.30 16.13 -6.97
C GLY A 127 31.60 14.82 -7.29
N VAL A 128 31.69 13.85 -6.38
CA VAL A 128 30.87 12.64 -6.46
C VAL A 128 29.45 13.06 -6.15
N ILE A 129 28.65 13.28 -7.19
CA ILE A 129 27.20 13.43 -7.06
C ILE A 129 26.68 12.04 -6.67
N ALA A 130 26.29 11.88 -5.41
CA ALA A 130 25.65 10.66 -4.94
C ALA A 130 24.40 10.39 -5.79
N PRO A 131 24.16 9.15 -6.27
CA PRO A 131 22.98 8.83 -7.05
C PRO A 131 21.74 9.13 -6.19
N ALA A 132 20.88 10.04 -6.67
CA ALA A 132 19.64 10.39 -6.00
C ALA A 132 18.79 9.12 -5.85
N GLU A 133 18.50 8.72 -4.60
CA GLU A 133 17.65 7.56 -4.35
C GLU A 133 16.27 7.81 -4.95
N ALA A 134 15.81 6.88 -5.80
CA ALA A 134 14.50 6.98 -6.42
C ALA A 134 13.41 6.96 -5.35
N GLN A 135 12.48 7.91 -5.41
CA GLN A 135 11.39 8.01 -4.45
C GLN A 135 10.54 6.73 -4.51
N LYS A 136 10.53 5.97 -3.40
CA LYS A 136 9.81 4.68 -3.28
C LYS A 136 8.29 4.83 -3.22
N TYR A 137 7.79 6.05 -3.07
CA TYR A 137 6.38 6.35 -2.88
C TYR A 137 5.96 7.53 -3.76
N LEU A 138 4.75 7.44 -4.30
CA LEU A 138 4.05 8.53 -4.96
C LEU A 138 3.08 9.14 -3.96
N THR A 139 3.29 10.41 -3.60
CA THR A 139 2.34 11.15 -2.77
C THR A 139 1.20 11.64 -3.65
N ILE A 140 0.00 11.14 -3.39
CA ILE A 140 -1.21 11.57 -4.09
C ILE A 140 -1.93 12.60 -3.23
N ASP A 141 -2.20 13.76 -3.82
CA ASP A 141 -3.07 14.74 -3.19
C ASP A 141 -4.54 14.40 -3.45
N VAL A 142 -5.14 13.75 -2.46
CA VAL A 142 -6.55 13.33 -2.48
C VAL A 142 -7.48 14.55 -2.52
N ILE A 143 -7.11 15.66 -1.89
CA ILE A 143 -7.96 16.84 -1.77
C ILE A 143 -8.09 17.52 -3.14
N SER A 144 -6.97 17.71 -3.85
CA SER A 144 -7.01 18.22 -5.23
C SER A 144 -7.84 17.35 -6.17
N THR A 145 -7.90 16.04 -5.90
CA THR A 145 -8.73 15.12 -6.68
C THR A 145 -10.21 15.35 -6.39
N TYR A 146 -10.58 15.54 -5.11
CA TYR A 146 -11.96 15.83 -4.73
C TYR A 146 -12.44 17.18 -5.24
N GLU A 147 -11.60 18.21 -5.22
CA GLU A 147 -11.94 19.51 -5.82
C GLU A 147 -12.30 19.37 -7.30
N LYS A 148 -11.47 18.66 -8.08
CA LYS A 148 -11.74 18.40 -9.50
C LYS A 148 -13.04 17.63 -9.74
N VAL A 149 -13.44 16.77 -8.82
CA VAL A 149 -14.68 15.99 -8.92
C VAL A 149 -15.89 16.86 -8.56
N LEU A 150 -15.76 17.69 -7.52
CA LEU A 150 -16.78 18.68 -7.14
C LEU A 150 -17.00 19.73 -8.23
N ASP A 151 -15.92 20.23 -8.85
CA ASP A 151 -16.00 21.19 -9.96
C ASP A 151 -16.66 20.59 -11.21
N LYS A 152 -16.63 19.26 -11.37
CA LYS A 152 -17.38 18.55 -12.41
C LYS A 152 -18.87 18.37 -12.08
N GLY A 153 -19.32 18.79 -10.90
CA GLY A 153 -20.71 18.70 -10.45
C GLY A 153 -21.07 17.40 -9.74
N TYR A 154 -20.10 16.51 -9.47
CA TYR A 154 -20.35 15.30 -8.68
C TYR A 154 -20.25 15.65 -7.20
N ILE A 155 -21.38 16.03 -6.62
CA ILE A 155 -21.44 16.57 -5.26
C ILE A 155 -21.82 15.46 -4.27
N SER A 156 -21.00 15.31 -3.23
CA SER A 156 -21.27 14.48 -2.06
C SER A 156 -20.99 15.28 -0.80
N LEU A 157 -21.83 15.11 0.24
CA LEU A 157 -21.65 15.81 1.51
C LEU A 157 -20.28 15.52 2.14
N ASP A 158 -19.84 14.27 2.11
CA ASP A 158 -18.54 13.87 2.69
C ASP A 158 -17.37 14.51 1.94
N MET A 159 -17.47 14.65 0.61
CA MET A 159 -16.43 15.30 -0.19
C MET A 159 -16.35 16.79 0.11
N LEU A 160 -17.50 17.47 0.20
CA LEU A 160 -17.56 18.88 0.58
C LEU A 160 -16.95 19.12 1.97
N ILE A 161 -17.30 18.27 2.94
CA ILE A 161 -16.74 18.34 4.30
C ILE A 161 -15.22 18.19 4.26
N LYS A 162 -14.69 17.16 3.58
CA LYS A 162 -13.25 16.90 3.55
C LYS A 162 -12.46 18.01 2.89
N VAL A 163 -12.96 18.57 1.79
CA VAL A 163 -12.29 19.67 1.09
C VAL A 163 -12.38 20.96 1.91
N ALA A 164 -13.55 21.29 2.47
CA ALA A 164 -13.73 22.48 3.30
C ALA A 164 -12.89 22.42 4.58
N ASP A 165 -12.88 21.28 5.27
CA ASP A 165 -12.08 21.05 6.47
C ASP A 165 -10.60 21.19 6.16
N ARG A 166 -10.12 20.59 5.06
CA ARG A 166 -8.73 20.75 4.64
C ARG A 166 -8.38 22.21 4.44
N ALA A 167 -9.17 22.93 3.66
CA ALA A 167 -8.94 24.36 3.39
C ALA A 167 -8.95 25.20 4.68
N TYR A 168 -9.85 24.89 5.62
CA TYR A 168 -9.88 25.52 6.95
C TYR A 168 -8.58 25.28 7.73
N PHE A 169 -8.09 24.04 7.77
CA PHE A 169 -6.84 23.71 8.48
C PHE A 169 -5.59 24.27 7.80
N ASP A 170 -5.61 24.41 6.48
CA ASP A 170 -4.55 25.05 5.70
C ASP A 170 -4.59 26.59 5.80
N GLY A 171 -5.65 27.15 6.38
CA GLY A 171 -5.85 28.60 6.56
C GLY A 171 -6.40 29.32 5.33
N ASP A 172 -6.78 28.58 4.28
CA ASP A 172 -7.46 29.13 3.11
C ASP A 172 -8.97 29.26 3.40
N PHE A 173 -9.31 30.34 4.09
CA PHE A 173 -10.67 30.62 4.49
C PHE A 173 -11.60 30.94 3.30
N ALA A 174 -11.07 31.44 2.19
CA ALA A 174 -11.89 31.73 1.01
C ALA A 174 -12.41 30.44 0.37
N VAL A 175 -11.52 29.45 0.23
CA VAL A 175 -11.88 28.13 -0.30
C VAL A 175 -12.78 27.37 0.69
N ALA A 176 -12.47 27.44 1.99
CA ALA A 176 -13.31 26.84 3.03
C ALA A 176 -14.75 27.39 2.98
N VAL A 177 -14.92 28.72 2.90
CA VAL A 177 -16.25 29.35 2.79
C VAL A 177 -16.99 28.91 1.53
N LYS A 178 -16.31 28.81 0.38
CA LYS A 178 -16.92 28.32 -0.88
C LYS A 178 -17.57 26.95 -0.64
N TYR A 179 -16.83 25.98 -0.14
CA TYR A 179 -17.36 24.61 0.01
C TYR A 179 -18.29 24.43 1.20
N TYR A 180 -18.06 25.11 2.34
CA TYR A 180 -19.03 25.09 3.44
C TYR A 180 -20.35 25.74 3.04
N SER A 181 -20.35 26.83 2.27
CA SER A 181 -21.60 27.44 1.79
C SER A 181 -22.41 26.48 0.92
N GLN A 182 -21.75 25.68 0.08
CA GLN A 182 -22.39 24.61 -0.69
C GLN A 182 -22.91 23.50 0.22
N LEU A 183 -22.15 23.10 1.23
CA LEU A 183 -22.56 22.08 2.20
C LEU A 183 -23.84 22.49 2.95
N PHE A 184 -23.89 23.72 3.47
CA PHE A 184 -25.08 24.25 4.16
C PHE A 184 -26.28 24.48 3.23
N SER A 185 -26.04 24.68 1.94
CA SER A 185 -27.11 24.74 0.95
C SER A 185 -27.79 23.37 0.74
N LEU A 186 -27.09 22.26 1.01
CA LEU A 186 -27.61 20.90 0.85
C LEU A 186 -28.21 20.33 2.13
N THR A 187 -27.63 20.64 3.30
CA THR A 187 -28.13 20.15 4.58
C THR A 187 -27.89 21.13 5.71
N ASN A 188 -28.84 21.16 6.65
CA ASN A 188 -28.72 21.88 7.91
C ASN A 188 -28.55 20.91 9.12
N ASN A 189 -28.59 19.60 8.88
CA ASN A 189 -28.41 18.61 9.94
C ASN A 189 -26.94 18.18 10.04
N LEU A 190 -26.10 19.13 10.45
CA LEU A 190 -24.67 18.94 10.68
C LEU A 190 -24.35 19.07 12.17
N GLU A 191 -23.22 18.49 12.57
CA GLU A 191 -22.63 18.63 13.89
C GLU A 191 -22.25 20.09 14.17
N SER A 192 -22.30 20.49 15.44
CA SER A 192 -21.99 21.87 15.87
C SER A 192 -20.61 22.34 15.38
N MET A 193 -19.62 21.46 15.36
CA MET A 193 -18.25 21.77 14.91
C MET A 193 -18.20 22.42 13.52
N TYR A 194 -19.04 21.98 12.58
CA TYR A 194 -19.04 22.53 11.22
C TYR A 194 -19.59 23.96 11.17
N TYR A 195 -20.56 24.31 12.02
CA TYR A 195 -21.05 25.67 12.16
C TYR A 195 -19.96 26.60 12.69
N TYR A 196 -19.20 26.13 13.68
CA TYR A 196 -18.08 26.88 14.24
C TYR A 196 -16.99 27.13 13.20
N ARG A 197 -16.52 26.09 12.50
CA ARG A 197 -15.47 26.22 11.46
C ARG A 197 -15.89 27.14 10.33
N TYR A 198 -17.15 27.06 9.92
CA TYR A 198 -17.70 27.94 8.89
C TYR A 198 -17.77 29.40 9.37
N ALA A 199 -18.28 29.64 10.59
CA ALA A 199 -18.29 30.97 11.20
C ALA A 199 -16.87 31.56 11.28
N GLN A 200 -15.89 30.78 11.72
CA GLN A 200 -14.50 31.24 11.82
C GLN A 200 -13.90 31.56 10.44
N SER A 201 -14.17 30.72 9.42
CA SER A 201 -13.74 30.96 8.05
C SER A 201 -14.37 32.23 7.48
N LEU A 202 -15.64 32.48 7.77
CA LEU A 202 -16.33 33.72 7.38
C LEU A 202 -15.71 34.97 8.03
N LYS A 203 -15.28 34.89 9.29
CA LYS A 203 -14.51 35.96 9.94
C LYS A 203 -13.18 36.20 9.23
N GLY A 204 -12.49 35.13 8.85
CA GLY A 204 -11.23 35.19 8.10
C GLY A 204 -11.32 35.94 6.77
N ILE A 205 -12.48 35.93 6.12
CA ILE A 205 -12.75 36.69 4.87
C ILE A 205 -13.52 38.00 5.08
N ASN A 206 -13.64 38.48 6.33
CA ASN A 206 -14.36 39.69 6.72
C ASN A 206 -15.88 39.68 6.45
N GLN A 207 -16.52 38.51 6.34
CA GLN A 207 -17.98 38.39 6.27
C GLN A 207 -18.58 38.28 7.68
N MET A 208 -18.48 39.37 8.44
CA MET A 208 -18.80 39.39 9.87
C MET A 208 -20.27 39.09 10.18
N GLU A 209 -21.21 39.64 9.39
CA GLU A 209 -22.65 39.44 9.61
C GLU A 209 -23.02 37.94 9.57
N LYS A 210 -22.64 37.25 8.49
CA LYS A 210 -22.88 35.81 8.34
C LYS A 210 -22.10 34.99 9.36
N ALA A 211 -20.90 35.42 9.71
CA ALA A 211 -20.11 34.74 10.72
C ALA A 211 -20.82 34.73 12.08
N ASP A 212 -21.39 35.86 12.48
CA ASP A 212 -22.10 35.97 13.76
C ASP A 212 -23.43 35.19 13.75
N GLU A 213 -24.13 35.14 12.62
CA GLU A 213 -25.29 34.26 12.44
C GLU A 213 -24.92 32.77 12.62
N MET A 214 -23.86 32.33 11.97
CA MET A 214 -23.40 30.94 12.07
C MET A 214 -22.88 30.60 13.46
N MET A 215 -22.27 31.57 14.15
CA MET A 215 -21.82 31.39 15.53
C MET A 215 -23.01 31.21 16.51
N LYS A 216 -24.08 31.99 16.34
CA LYS A 216 -25.32 31.80 17.14
C LYS A 216 -25.93 30.42 16.91
N LEU A 217 -25.95 29.94 15.67
CA LEU A 217 -26.42 28.59 15.35
C LEU A 217 -25.55 27.50 15.99
N PHE A 218 -24.23 27.72 16.05
CA PHE A 218 -23.30 26.85 16.76
C PHE A 218 -23.65 26.78 18.26
N GLU A 219 -23.84 27.91 18.93
CA GLU A 219 -24.18 27.96 20.37
C GLU A 219 -25.47 27.19 20.68
N VAL A 220 -26.52 27.41 19.87
CA VAL A 220 -27.80 26.70 20.03
C VAL A 220 -27.62 25.19 19.87
N LYS A 221 -26.88 24.75 18.85
CA LYS A 221 -26.62 23.31 18.63
C LYS A 221 -25.72 22.70 19.69
N ASN A 222 -24.74 23.44 20.19
CA ASN A 222 -23.84 22.97 21.23
C ASN A 222 -24.59 22.76 22.55
N ALA A 223 -25.41 23.73 22.96
CA ALA A 223 -26.25 23.61 24.15
C ALA A 223 -27.24 22.43 24.05
N ALA A 224 -27.85 22.23 22.87
CA ALA A 224 -28.75 21.10 22.64
C ALA A 224 -28.03 19.74 22.75
N PHE A 225 -26.76 19.66 22.34
CA PHE A 225 -25.96 18.44 22.44
C PHE A 225 -25.59 18.09 23.89
N GLU A 226 -25.29 19.10 24.72
CA GLU A 226 -25.00 18.90 26.14
C GLU A 226 -26.22 18.35 26.90
N VAL A 227 -27.42 18.89 26.65
CA VAL A 227 -28.68 18.43 27.26
C VAL A 227 -29.03 16.97 26.91
N VAL A 228 -28.58 16.48 25.74
CA VAL A 228 -28.81 15.08 25.31
C VAL A 228 -27.84 14.11 25.98
N LYS A 229 -26.65 14.56 26.40
CA LYS A 229 -25.67 13.69 27.09
C LYS A 229 -25.97 13.48 28.57
N GLU A 230 -26.71 14.40 29.18
CA GLU A 230 -27.08 14.32 30.61
C GLU A 230 -28.35 13.49 30.88
N LYS A 231 -28.95 12.89 29.84
CA LYS A 231 -30.09 11.98 29.93
C LYS A 231 -29.68 10.55 29.61
#